data_AF-A0A969BQJ2-F1
#
_entry.id   AF-A0A969BQJ2-F1
#
_cell.length_a   1.000
_cell.length_b   1.000
_cell.length_c   1.000
_cell.angle_alpha   90.00
_cell.angle_beta   90.00
_cell.angle_gamma   90.00
#
_symmetry.space_group_name_H-M   'P 1'
#
loop_
_entity.id
_entity.type
_entity.pdbx_description
1 polymer ?
#
loop_
_entity_poly.entity_id
_entity_poly.type
_entity_poly.pdbx_seq_one_letter_code
_entity_poly.pdbx_strand_id
1 'polypeptide(L)' 'MTTVKITTVGNSAGIVLPKEILEKLRVSKGDTLTVTETPIGIQLSAYDEVFAEAMTLAEGIMREDRDVLRKLAQ' A
#
# COMPACT_ATOMS: atom_id res chain seq x y z
N MET A 1 -1.78 -16.99 5.94
CA MET A 1 -0.78 -16.15 5.26
C MET A 1 -1.01 -16.38 3.77
N THR A 2 -1.43 -15.34 3.02
CA THR A 2 -1.81 -15.48 1.60
C THR A 2 -0.64 -15.02 0.75
N THR A 3 -0.09 -15.92 -0.07
CA THR A 3 0.97 -15.61 -1.03
C THR A 3 0.38 -15.28 -2.39
N VAL A 4 0.87 -14.21 -3.01
CA VAL A 4 0.51 -13.81 -4.37
C VAL A 4 1.73 -13.87 -5.27
N LYS A 5 1.53 -14.13 -6.57
CA LYS A 5 2.59 -14.16 -7.57
C LYS A 5 2.51 -12.92 -8.44
N ILE A 6 3.66 -12.35 -8.76
CA ILE A 6 3.78 -11.31 -9.76
C ILE A 6 3.58 -11.93 -11.15
N THR A 7 2.70 -11.34 -11.93
CA THR A 7 2.38 -11.74 -13.30
C THR A 7 2.57 -10.57 -14.25
N THR A 8 2.74 -10.86 -15.53
CA THR A 8 2.77 -9.84 -16.59
C THR A 8 1.35 -9.36 -16.87
N VAL A 9 1.17 -8.04 -16.93
CA VAL A 9 -0.06 -7.36 -17.35
C VAL A 9 0.33 -6.36 -18.43
N GLY A 10 0.14 -6.74 -19.70
CA GLY A 10 0.61 -5.94 -20.84
C GLY A 10 2.13 -5.75 -20.80
N ASN A 11 2.58 -4.49 -20.75
CA ASN A 11 3.99 -4.12 -20.61
C ASN A 11 4.41 -3.85 -19.15
N SER A 12 3.59 -4.29 -18.18
CA SER A 12 3.80 -4.03 -16.76
C SER A 12 3.74 -5.32 -15.94
N ALA A 13 4.15 -5.23 -14.68
CA ALA A 13 3.99 -6.28 -13.70
C ALA A 13 2.76 -5.99 -12.82
N GLY A 14 2.00 -7.01 -12.47
CA GLY A 14 0.85 -6.92 -11.58
C GLY A 14 0.76 -8.11 -10.65
N ILE A 15 -0.13 -8.03 -9.67
CA ILE A 15 -0.50 -9.13 -8.77
C ILE A 15 -1.97 -9.47 -8.96
N VAL A 16 -2.31 -10.76 -8.85
CA VAL A 16 -3.70 -11.19 -8.82
C VAL A 16 -4.12 -11.27 -7.35
N LEU A 17 -5.05 -10.41 -6.95
CA LEU A 17 -5.61 -10.44 -5.60
C LEU A 17 -6.67 -11.56 -5.50
N PRO A 18 -6.49 -12.54 -4.59
CA PRO A 18 -7.49 -13.58 -4.37
C PRO A 18 -8.78 -12.99 -3.81
N LYS A 19 -9.91 -13.70 -4.01
CA LYS A 19 -11.24 -13.23 -3.60
C LYS A 19 -11.32 -12.83 -2.12
N GLU A 20 -10.67 -13.60 -1.25
CA GLU A 20 -10.59 -13.33 0.19
C GLU A 20 -9.93 -11.98 0.54
N ILE A 21 -8.98 -11.50 -0.28
CA ILE A 21 -8.32 -10.20 -0.07
C ILE A 21 -9.23 -9.07 -0.56
N LEU A 22 -9.89 -9.26 -1.70
CA LEU A 22 -10.88 -8.31 -2.23
C LEU A 22 -12.02 -8.10 -1.22
N GLU A 23 -12.54 -9.18 -0.63
CA GLU A 23 -13.59 -9.12 0.40
C GLU A 23 -13.13 -8.40 1.67
N LYS A 24 -11.90 -8.65 2.13
CA LYS A 24 -11.32 -7.97 3.30
C LYS A 24 -11.13 -6.47 3.08
N LEU A 25 -10.67 -6.09 1.89
CA LEU A 25 -10.50 -4.69 1.50
C LEU A 25 -11.83 -4.05 1.08
N ARG A 26 -12.90 -4.84 0.92
CA ARG A 26 -14.22 -4.42 0.43
C ARG A 26 -14.15 -3.71 -0.91
N VAL A 27 -13.30 -4.23 -1.81
CA VAL A 27 -13.10 -3.70 -3.17
C VAL A 27 -13.53 -4.70 -4.24
N SER A 28 -13.83 -4.18 -5.41
CA SER A 28 -14.24 -4.90 -6.61
C SER A 28 -13.33 -4.59 -7.80
N LYS A 29 -13.49 -5.33 -8.89
CA LYS A 29 -12.79 -5.03 -10.15
C LYS A 29 -13.16 -3.62 -10.62
N GLY A 30 -12.15 -2.79 -10.87
CA GLY A 30 -12.33 -1.39 -11.27
C GLY A 30 -12.11 -0.40 -10.14
N ASP A 31 -12.12 -0.86 -8.88
CA ASP A 31 -11.79 0.00 -7.74
C ASP A 31 -10.28 0.26 -7.69
N THR A 32 -9.92 1.41 -7.11
CA THR A 32 -8.53 1.80 -6.89
C THR A 32 -8.10 1.42 -5.47
N LEU A 33 -6.85 0.99 -5.34
CA LEU A 33 -6.20 0.75 -4.06
C LEU A 33 -5.06 1.74 -3.87
N THR A 34 -4.88 2.19 -2.63
CA THR A 34 -3.71 2.97 -2.23
C THR A 34 -2.61 2.04 -1.78
N VAL A 35 -1.38 2.33 -2.19
CA VAL A 35 -0.17 1.64 -1.74
C VAL A 35 0.62 2.63 -0.90
N THR A 36 0.94 2.27 0.35
CA THR A 36 1.82 3.07 1.22
C THR A 36 3.08 2.30 1.57
N GLU A 37 4.21 3.00 1.65
CA GLU A 37 5.47 2.43 2.11
C GLU A 37 5.49 2.31 3.62
N THR A 38 6.04 1.21 4.12
CA THR A 38 6.26 0.93 5.53
C THR A 38 7.71 0.45 5.73
N PRO A 39 8.27 0.49 6.95
CA PRO A 39 9.65 0.04 7.18
C PRO A 39 9.93 -1.42 6.78
N ILE A 40 8.90 -2.25 6.67
CA ILE A 40 9.01 -3.69 6.38
C ILE A 40 8.52 -4.08 4.98
N GLY A 41 8.06 -3.12 4.17
CA GLY A 41 7.48 -3.40 2.86
C GLY A 41 6.38 -2.40 2.49
N ILE A 42 5.31 -2.89 1.86
CA ILE A 42 4.18 -2.06 1.42
C ILE A 42 2.88 -2.49 2.10
N GLN A 43 1.99 -1.53 2.34
CA GLN A 43 0.62 -1.78 2.78
C GLN A 43 -0.36 -1.40 1.66
N LEU A 44 -1.36 -2.25 1.45
CA LEU A 44 -2.48 -1.99 0.54
C LEU A 44 -3.72 -1.64 1.35
N SER A 45 -4.39 -0.55 0.98
CA SER A 45 -5.68 -0.15 1.55
C SER A 45 -6.68 0.20 0.46
N ALA A 46 -7.98 0.10 0.76
CA ALA A 46 -9.01 0.69 -0.08
C ALA A 46 -8.73 2.19 -0.27
N TYR A 47 -8.95 2.71 -1.47
CA TYR A 47 -8.78 4.13 -1.73
C TYR A 47 -9.81 4.94 -0.93
N ASP A 48 -9.33 5.86 -0.11
CA ASP A 48 -10.12 6.83 0.65
C ASP A 48 -9.48 8.21 0.43
N GLU A 49 -10.23 9.13 -0.18
CA GLU A 49 -9.76 10.48 -0.52
C GLU A 49 -9.31 11.26 0.72
N VAL A 50 -9.99 11.08 1.84
CA VAL A 50 -9.65 11.76 3.12
C VAL A 50 -8.32 11.24 3.66
N PHE A 51 -8.07 9.94 3.50
CA PHE A 51 -6.80 9.34 3.92
C PHE A 51 -5.64 9.73 3.00
N ALA A 52 -5.89 9.88 1.70
CA ALA A 52 -4.87 10.26 0.72
C ALA A 52 -4.29 11.66 0.98
N GLU A 53 -5.14 12.64 1.32
CA GLU A 53 -4.69 13.99 1.68
C GLU A 53 -3.85 13.98 2.98
N ALA A 54 -4.31 13.27 4.01
CA ALA A 54 -3.59 13.15 5.27
C ALA A 54 -2.23 12.44 5.10
N MET A 55 -2.16 11.44 4.23
CA MET A 55 -0.93 10.70 4.00
C MET A 55 0.10 11.50 3.18
N THR A 56 -0.35 12.35 2.26
CA THR A 56 0.56 13.28 1.55
C THR A 56 1.30 14.20 2.53
N LEU A 57 0.60 14.67 3.57
CA LEU A 57 1.19 15.47 4.63
C LEU A 57 2.18 14.67 5.49
N ALA A 58 1.80 13.44 5.86
CA ALA A 58 2.65 12.57 6.68
C ALA A 58 3.89 12.05 5.92
N GLU A 59 3.83 11.81 4.60
CA GLU A 59 5.01 11.48 3.78
C GLU A 59 6.05 12.59 3.79
N GLY A 60 5.61 13.87 3.81
CA GLY A 60 6.50 15.02 3.98
C GLY A 60 7.32 14.92 5.28
N ILE A 61 6.64 14.61 6.38
CA ILE A 61 7.25 14.48 7.72
C ILE A 61 8.17 13.25 7.78
N MET A 62 7.71 12.08 7.29
CA MET A 62 8.52 10.85 7.29
C MET A 62 9.76 10.95 6.39
N ARG A 63 9.71 11.79 5.34
CA ARG A 63 10.86 12.06 4.47
C ARG A 63 11.88 12.99 5.14
N GLU A 64 11.42 13.92 5.96
CA GLU A 64 12.25 14.83 6.76
C GLU A 64 12.90 14.11 7.95
N ASP A 65 12.17 13.19 8.60
CA ASP A 65 12.61 12.48 9.81
C ASP A 65 13.11 11.04 9.57
N ARG A 66 13.48 10.71 8.33
CA ARG A 66 13.88 9.35 7.92
C ARG A 66 14.98 8.75 8.80
N ASP A 67 15.91 9.56 9.30
CA ASP A 67 17.02 9.14 10.15
C ASP A 67 16.64 8.97 11.63
N VAL A 68 15.62 9.68 12.10
CA VAL A 68 15.16 9.65 13.50
C VAL A 68 14.23 8.45 13.73
N LEU A 69 13.32 8.20 12.80
CA LEU A 69 12.40 7.06 12.86
C LEU A 69 13.13 5.71 12.79
N ARG A 70 14.26 5.64 12.09
CA ARG A 70 15.11 4.44 12.00
C ARG A 70 15.79 4.07 13.33
N LYS A 71 16.01 5.04 14.23
CA LYS A 71 16.62 4.81 15.55
C LYS A 71 15.64 4.36 16.63
N LEU A 72 14.35 4.64 16.47
CA LEU A 72 13.31 4.26 17.44
C LEU A 72 12.72 2.86 17.20
N ALA A 73 13.01 2.26 16.03
CA ALA A 73 12.63 0.90 15.71
C ALA A 73 13.64 -0.16 16.20
N GLN A 74 14.55 0.22 17.11
CA GLN A 74 15.58 -0.64 17.70
C GLN A 74 15.33 -0.86 19.19
#